data_AF-A0AAV4VSN3-F1
#
_entry.id   AF-A0AAV4VSN3-F1
#
_cell.length_a   1.000
_cell.length_b   1.000
_cell.length_c   1.000
_cell.angle_alpha   90.00
_cell.angle_beta   90.00
_cell.angle_gamma   90.00
#
_symmetry.space_group_name_H-M   'P 1'
#
loop_
_entity.id
_entity.type
_entity.pdbx_description
1 polymer ?
#
loop_
_entity_poly.entity_id
_entity_poly.type
_entity_poly.pdbx_seq_one_letter_code
_entity_poly.pdbx_strand_id
1 'polypeptide(L)'
;MNKNDMEVVELRRFIKLNSTQEFSRYSSILGTFLPDAIKIWFTNQKILQFVDRVRQCLHCYEFTHATRVCDKKICPLCGVNHEGQCQGPEKCILCNGPHSATSKICSRHTHEQKILEFKCRNHLTIGGQTLIYSII
;
A
#
# COMPACT_ATOMS: atom_id res chain seq x y z
N MET A 1 -10.03 -34.95 -11.75
CA MET A 1 -10.47 -33.61 -11.31
C MET A 1 -9.33 -32.64 -11.57
N ASN A 2 -9.43 -31.79 -12.58
CA ASN A 2 -8.37 -30.86 -12.98
C ASN A 2 -8.18 -29.79 -11.90
N LYS A 3 -6.94 -29.62 -11.42
CA LYS A 3 -6.58 -28.85 -10.23
C LYS A 3 -6.36 -27.34 -10.46
N ASN A 4 -6.70 -26.80 -11.62
CA ASN A 4 -6.23 -25.46 -12.04
C ASN A 4 -7.33 -24.48 -12.47
N ASP A 5 -8.58 -24.69 -12.07
CA ASP A 5 -9.66 -23.76 -12.40
C ASP A 5 -9.68 -22.60 -11.38
N MET A 6 -8.71 -21.69 -11.50
CA MET A 6 -8.81 -20.36 -10.87
C MET A 6 -9.52 -19.41 -11.81
N GLU A 7 -10.58 -18.77 -11.33
CA GLU A 7 -11.29 -17.75 -12.08
C GLU A 7 -10.53 -16.42 -11.98
N VAL A 8 -9.99 -15.97 -13.12
CA VAL A 8 -9.43 -14.62 -13.21
C VAL A 8 -10.59 -13.64 -13.34
N VAL A 9 -11.01 -13.07 -12.21
CA VAL A 9 -12.15 -12.16 -12.15
C VAL A 9 -11.85 -10.83 -12.84
N GLU A 10 -10.61 -10.31 -12.74
CA GLU A 10 -10.30 -9.02 -13.37
C GLU A 10 -8.81 -8.81 -13.66
N LEU A 11 -8.51 -8.43 -14.91
CA LEU A 11 -7.18 -7.99 -15.33
C LEU A 11 -7.16 -6.47 -15.45
N ARG A 12 -6.47 -5.78 -14.53
CA ARG A 12 -6.33 -4.32 -14.58
C ARG A 12 -4.90 -3.89 -14.93
N ARG A 13 -4.75 -3.20 -16.05
CA ARG A 13 -3.48 -2.54 -16.41
C ARG A 13 -3.33 -1.26 -15.60
N PHE A 14 -2.29 -1.17 -14.75
CA PHE A 14 -1.94 0.08 -14.09
C PHE A 14 -0.70 0.68 -14.76
N ILE A 15 -0.75 1.98 -15.02
CA ILE A 15 0.37 2.73 -15.57
C ILE A 15 1.16 3.27 -14.37
N LYS A 16 2.44 2.89 -14.26
CA LYS A 16 3.34 3.51 -13.29
C LYS A 16 3.62 4.94 -13.75
N LEU A 17 2.96 5.92 -13.15
CA LEU A 17 3.29 7.33 -13.37
C LEU A 17 4.79 7.52 -13.02
N ASN A 18 5.57 7.98 -14.00
CA ASN A 18 7.02 8.25 -13.96
C ASN A 18 7.98 7.11 -14.37
N SER A 19 7.54 6.06 -15.07
CA SER A 19 8.45 5.10 -15.73
C SER A 19 8.32 5.23 -17.25
N THR A 20 9.40 5.61 -17.94
CA THR A 20 9.45 5.71 -19.39
C THR A 20 9.57 4.36 -20.10
N GLN A 21 9.66 3.21 -19.39
CA GLN A 21 9.92 1.94 -20.10
C GLN A 21 9.40 0.63 -19.50
N GLU A 22 8.69 0.62 -18.37
CA GLU A 22 8.15 -0.65 -17.83
C GLU A 22 6.66 -0.55 -17.52
N PHE A 23 5.85 -1.17 -18.37
CA PHE A 23 4.44 -1.44 -18.09
C PHE A 23 4.35 -2.64 -17.13
N SER A 24 4.25 -2.41 -15.83
CA SER A 24 3.90 -3.48 -14.91
C SER A 24 2.41 -3.87 -15.10
N ARG A 25 2.16 -5.12 -15.47
CA ARG A 25 0.79 -5.64 -15.64
C ARG A 25 0.33 -6.19 -14.28
N TYR A 26 -0.67 -5.57 -13.67
CA TYR A 26 -1.27 -6.13 -12.46
C TYR A 26 -2.51 -6.94 -12.82
N SER A 27 -2.80 -7.95 -12.03
CA SER A 27 -3.93 -8.85 -12.25
C SER A 27 -4.57 -9.12 -10.89
N SER A 28 -5.89 -8.95 -10.81
CA SER A 28 -6.67 -9.28 -9.62
C SER A 28 -7.26 -10.66 -9.84
N ILE A 29 -6.77 -11.64 -9.09
CA ILE A 29 -7.25 -13.02 -9.16
C ILE A 29 -8.06 -13.26 -7.89
N LEU A 30 -9.31 -13.68 -8.06
CA LEU A 30 -10.16 -14.09 -6.95
C LEU A 30 -9.96 -15.60 -6.79
N GLY A 31 -9.48 -16.03 -5.64
CA GLY A 31 -9.21 -17.44 -5.42
C GLY A 31 -8.86 -17.73 -3.96
N THR A 32 -9.13 -18.96 -3.55
CA THR A 32 -8.84 -19.46 -2.20
C THR A 32 -7.38 -19.85 -2.01
N PHE A 33 -6.62 -19.98 -3.09
CA PHE A 33 -5.22 -20.38 -3.10
C PHE A 33 -4.48 -19.64 -4.21
N LEU A 34 -3.21 -19.29 -3.96
CA LEU A 34 -2.35 -18.62 -4.91
C LEU A 34 -1.29 -19.60 -5.46
N PRO A 35 -1.29 -19.91 -6.76
CA PRO A 35 -0.21 -20.68 -7.36
C PRO A 35 1.04 -19.82 -7.55
N ASP A 36 2.21 -20.44 -7.51
CA ASP A 36 3.50 -19.77 -7.69
C ASP A 36 3.68 -19.16 -9.10
N ALA A 37 2.95 -19.70 -10.08
CA ALA A 37 2.95 -19.24 -11.45
C ALA A 37 1.59 -19.46 -12.11
N ILE A 38 1.25 -18.59 -13.06
CA ILE A 38 0.09 -18.75 -13.95
C ILE A 38 0.56 -18.82 -15.39
N LYS A 39 -0.13 -19.62 -16.20
CA LYS A 39 0.11 -19.66 -17.63
C LYS A 39 -0.84 -18.68 -18.30
N ILE A 40 -0.30 -17.65 -18.92
CA ILE A 40 -1.07 -16.72 -19.75
C ILE A 40 -0.66 -16.97 -21.20
N TRP A 41 -1.59 -17.45 -22.01
CA TRP A 41 -1.33 -17.96 -23.37
C TRP A 41 -0.31 -19.12 -23.36
N PHE A 42 0.86 -18.89 -23.95
CA PHE A 42 1.95 -19.86 -24.07
C PHE A 42 3.09 -19.60 -23.09
N THR A 43 2.97 -18.58 -22.23
CA THR A 43 4.04 -18.14 -21.32
C THR A 43 3.68 -18.42 -19.87
N ASN A 44 4.61 -19.01 -19.12
CA ASN A 44 4.50 -19.15 -17.68
C ASN A 44 5.00 -17.86 -17.02
N GLN A 45 4.13 -17.27 -16.20
CA GLN A 45 4.37 -16.00 -15.53
C GLN A 45 4.43 -16.23 -14.03
N LYS A 46 5.53 -15.79 -13.40
CA LYS A 46 5.64 -15.83 -11.94
C LYS A 46 4.69 -14.81 -11.33
N ILE A 47 3.99 -15.22 -10.29
CA ILE A 47 3.12 -14.31 -9.56
C ILE A 47 3.93 -13.65 -8.45
N LEU A 48 4.00 -12.32 -8.50
CA LEU A 48 4.58 -11.54 -7.41
C LEU A 48 3.46 -10.93 -6.57
N GLN A 49 3.57 -11.15 -5.26
CA GLN A 49 2.70 -10.54 -4.27
C GLN A 49 2.86 -9.03 -4.28
N PHE A 50 1.75 -8.30 -4.43
CA PHE A 50 1.74 -6.86 -4.37
C PHE A 50 1.51 -6.40 -2.93
N VAL A 51 2.54 -5.82 -2.30
CA VAL A 51 2.41 -5.17 -1.00
C VAL A 51 1.93 -3.75 -1.20
N ASP A 52 0.75 -3.45 -0.67
CA ASP A 52 0.20 -2.09 -0.68
C ASP A 52 1.12 -1.09 0.02
N ARG A 53 0.96 0.18 -0.35
CA ARG A 53 1.64 1.29 0.34
C ARG A 53 0.80 1.73 1.54
N VAL A 54 1.48 2.08 2.63
CA VAL A 54 0.84 2.71 3.79
C VAL A 54 0.10 3.96 3.35
N ARG A 55 -1.21 4.01 3.63
CA ARG A 55 -2.03 5.18 3.40
C ARG A 55 -2.03 6.03 4.66
N GLN A 56 -1.42 7.21 4.55
CA GLN A 56 -1.34 8.17 5.63
C GLN A 56 -2.24 9.36 5.32
N CYS A 57 -3.03 9.80 6.30
CA CYS A 57 -3.82 11.02 6.17
C CYS A 57 -2.89 12.22 5.95
N LEU A 58 -3.13 13.03 4.93
CA LEU A 58 -2.25 14.19 4.63
C LEU A 58 -2.52 15.40 5.54
N HIS A 59 -3.60 15.37 6.32
CA HIS A 59 -3.98 16.48 7.20
C HIS A 59 -3.59 16.24 8.65
N CYS A 60 -3.74 15.02 9.18
CA CYS A 60 -3.40 14.66 10.56
C CYS A 60 -2.36 13.54 10.70
N TYR A 61 -1.88 12.98 9.60
CA TYR A 61 -0.83 11.96 9.56
C TYR A 61 -1.13 10.62 10.25
N GLU A 62 -2.35 10.42 10.75
CA GLU A 62 -2.83 9.12 11.21
C GLU A 62 -3.05 8.14 10.04
N PHE A 63 -3.02 6.84 10.34
CA PHE A 63 -3.19 5.75 9.37
C PHE A 63 -4.59 5.14 9.38
N THR A 64 -5.48 5.63 10.25
CA THR A 64 -6.80 5.05 10.55
C THR A 64 -7.88 5.44 9.56
N HIS A 65 -7.68 6.53 8.81
CA HIS A 65 -8.71 7.08 7.93
C HIS A 65 -8.11 7.74 6.69
N ALA A 66 -8.95 7.92 5.68
CA ALA A 66 -8.57 8.63 4.46
C ALA A 66 -8.59 10.14 4.68
N THR A 67 -7.68 10.85 4.00
CA THR A 67 -7.58 12.32 4.05
C THR A 67 -8.94 13.03 3.84
N ARG A 68 -9.79 12.51 2.96
CA ARG A 68 -11.10 13.09 2.61
C ARG A 68 -12.13 13.14 3.75
N VAL A 69 -11.96 12.31 4.79
CA VAL A 69 -12.86 12.27 5.95
C VAL A 69 -12.23 12.92 7.19
N CYS A 70 -11.10 13.60 7.01
CA CYS A 70 -10.38 14.23 8.10
C CYS A 70 -10.79 15.69 8.25
N ASP A 71 -11.15 16.08 9.48
CA ASP A 71 -11.50 17.46 9.82
C ASP A 71 -10.33 18.26 10.39
N LYS A 72 -9.20 17.61 10.68
CA LYS A 72 -8.03 18.22 11.35
C LYS A 72 -6.93 18.48 10.36
N LYS A 73 -6.39 19.70 10.33
CA LYS A 73 -5.15 20.04 9.60
C LYS A 73 -4.08 20.49 10.58
N ILE A 74 -2.95 19.79 10.60
CA ILE A 74 -1.82 20.08 11.49
C ILE A 74 -0.51 20.07 10.70
N CYS A 75 0.49 20.74 11.24
CA CYS A 75 1.81 20.80 10.63
C CYS A 75 2.55 19.46 10.75
N PRO A 76 3.20 18.97 9.68
CA PRO A 76 3.98 17.72 9.73
C PRO A 76 5.24 17.83 10.60
N LEU A 77 5.77 19.05 10.77
CA LEU A 77 7.01 19.29 11.49
C LEU A 77 6.80 19.45 12.99
N CYS A 78 5.77 20.18 13.43
CA CYS A 78 5.57 20.50 14.85
C CYS A 78 4.24 19.97 15.43
N GLY A 79 3.34 19.45 14.60
CA GLY A 79 2.06 18.89 15.05
C GLY A 79 0.99 19.89 15.46
N VAL A 80 1.27 21.19 15.37
CA VAL A 80 0.32 22.26 15.70
C VAL A 80 -0.36 22.76 14.43
N ASN A 81 -1.62 23.20 14.55
CA ASN A 81 -2.28 23.91 13.48
C ASN A 81 -1.75 25.35 13.42
N HIS A 82 -1.09 25.69 12.33
CA HIS A 82 -0.63 27.06 12.07
C HIS A 82 -0.65 27.35 10.57
N GLU A 83 -0.71 28.62 10.24
CA GLU A 83 -0.60 29.12 8.87
C GLU A 83 0.84 29.61 8.62
N GLY A 84 1.31 29.50 7.37
CA GLY A 84 2.65 29.93 7.00
C GLY A 84 3.78 28.99 7.46
N GLN A 85 4.99 29.52 7.51
CA GLN A 85 6.20 28.74 7.74
C GLN A 85 6.30 28.26 9.19
N CYS A 86 6.61 26.97 9.38
CA CYS A 86 6.75 26.39 10.71
C CYS A 86 8.01 26.92 11.41
N GLN A 87 7.83 27.50 12.60
CA GLN A 87 8.93 27.90 13.49
C GLN A 87 9.10 26.96 14.69
N GLY A 88 8.22 25.97 14.85
CA GLY A 88 8.29 24.99 15.93
C GLY A 88 9.43 23.98 15.74
N PRO A 89 9.92 23.36 16.83
CA PRO A 89 10.93 22.31 16.74
C PRO A 89 10.38 21.10 15.97
N GLU A 90 11.23 20.45 15.17
CA GLU A 90 10.85 19.27 14.41
C GLU A 90 10.61 18.09 15.37
N LYS A 91 9.37 17.63 15.42
CA LYS A 91 8.91 16.54 16.27
C LYS A 91 7.76 15.78 15.61
N CYS A 92 7.95 14.48 15.46
CA CYS A 92 6.96 13.59 14.89
C CYS A 92 5.77 13.44 15.84
N ILE A 93 4.57 13.75 15.40
CA ILE A 93 3.36 13.58 16.22
C ILE A 93 3.01 12.11 16.51
N LEU A 94 3.48 11.18 15.67
CA LEU A 94 3.12 9.77 15.75
C LEU A 94 4.01 9.00 16.73
N CYS A 95 5.30 9.33 16.77
CA CYS A 95 6.29 8.60 17.58
C CYS A 95 7.12 9.50 18.50
N ASN A 96 6.88 10.83 18.50
CA ASN A 96 7.64 11.82 19.26
C ASN A 96 9.14 11.90 18.94
N GLY A 97 9.57 11.37 17.80
CA GLY A 97 10.98 11.39 17.35
C GLY A 97 11.38 12.71 16.69
N PRO A 98 12.69 12.98 16.54
CA PRO A 98 13.23 14.20 15.91
C PRO A 98 13.17 14.12 14.38
N HIS A 99 11.96 14.07 13.83
CA HIS A 99 11.70 14.06 12.39
C HIS A 99 10.26 14.47 12.09
N SER A 100 9.98 14.90 10.85
CA SER A 100 8.64 15.14 10.33
C SER A 100 7.74 13.90 10.38
N ALA A 101 6.45 14.09 10.64
CA ALA A 101 5.42 13.04 10.62
C ALA A 101 5.29 12.29 9.27
N THR A 102 5.81 12.87 8.17
CA THR A 102 5.85 12.25 6.84
C THR A 102 7.10 11.40 6.59
N SER A 103 8.04 11.36 7.53
CA SER A 103 9.29 10.63 7.38
C SER A 103 9.08 9.12 7.36
N LYS A 104 9.65 8.43 6.37
CA LYS A 104 9.65 6.96 6.29
C LYS A 104 10.46 6.29 7.39
N ILE A 105 11.34 7.04 8.05
CA ILE A 105 12.17 6.58 9.17
C ILE A 105 11.32 6.45 10.45
N CYS A 106 10.09 6.98 10.46
CA CYS A 106 9.18 6.87 11.59
C CYS A 106 8.88 5.39 11.90
N SER A 107 9.02 5.02 13.17
CA SER A 107 8.72 3.67 13.66
C SER A 107 7.27 3.27 13.44
N ARG A 108 6.32 4.23 13.55
CA ARG A 108 4.89 4.00 13.30
C ARG A 108 4.61 3.74 11.83
N HIS A 109 5.20 4.51 10.92
CA HIS A 109 5.10 4.24 9.48
C HIS A 109 5.69 2.86 9.14
N THR A 110 6.85 2.53 9.71
CA THR A 110 7.49 1.21 9.51
C THR A 110 6.63 0.07 10.04
N HIS A 111 5.95 0.27 11.18
CA HIS A 111 5.04 -0.70 11.76
C HIS A 111 3.83 -0.98 10.84
N GLU A 112 3.19 0.06 10.32
CA GLU A 112 2.08 -0.08 9.36
C GLU A 112 2.52 -0.80 8.08
N GLN A 113 3.71 -0.47 7.56
CA GLN A 113 4.27 -1.15 6.39
C GLN A 113 4.47 -2.64 6.66
N LYS A 114 4.97 -3.01 7.85
CA LYS A 114 5.12 -4.41 8.27
C LYS A 114 3.78 -5.13 8.40
N ILE A 115 2.72 -4.44 8.85
CA ILE A 115 1.37 -5.01 8.89
C ILE A 115 0.88 -5.32 7.47
N LEU A 116 1.08 -4.41 6.51
CA LEU A 116 0.72 -4.64 5.11
C LEU A 116 1.52 -5.79 4.49
N GLU A 117 2.82 -5.86 4.76
CA GLU A 117 3.65 -6.99 4.35
C GLU A 117 3.17 -8.31 4.94
N PHE A 118 2.86 -8.32 6.24
CA PHE A 118 2.35 -9.51 6.92
C PHE A 118 1.01 -9.96 6.34
N LYS A 119 0.08 -9.03 6.12
CA LYS A 119 -1.21 -9.32 5.48
C LYS A 119 -1.03 -9.91 4.09
N CYS A 120 -0.12 -9.34 3.30
CA CYS A 120 0.18 -9.80 1.95
C CYS A 120 0.78 -11.22 1.96
N ARG A 121 1.80 -11.46 2.81
CA ARG A 121 2.48 -12.77 2.93
C ARG A 121 1.58 -13.89 3.45
N ASN A 122 0.61 -13.56 4.31
CA ASN A 122 -0.29 -14.54 4.92
C ASN A 122 -1.66 -14.61 4.21
N HIS A 123 -1.83 -13.94 3.07
CA HIS A 123 -3.08 -13.93 2.30
C HIS A 123 -4.30 -13.42 3.12
N LEU A 124 -4.08 -12.53 4.08
CA LEU A 124 -5.12 -11.98 4.95
C LEU A 124 -5.76 -10.76 4.29
N THR A 125 -6.93 -10.94 3.66
CA THR A 125 -7.76 -9.86 3.12
C THR A 125 -8.91 -9.54 4.08
N ILE A 126 -9.14 -8.25 4.35
CA ILE A 126 -10.27 -7.79 5.19
C ILE A 126 -11.49 -7.67 4.27
N GLY A 127 -12.41 -8.65 4.36
CA GLY A 127 -13.70 -8.66 3.66
C GLY A 127 -13.62 -9.02 2.18
N GLY A 128 -13.93 -10.27 1.82
CA GLY A 128 -14.15 -10.69 0.43
C GLY A 128 -12.87 -10.75 -0.41
N GLN A 129 -12.18 -11.88 -0.31
CA GLN A 129 -10.99 -12.34 -1.05
C GLN A 129 -10.69 -11.66 -2.39
N THR A 130 -10.10 -10.46 -2.40
CA THR A 130 -9.50 -9.86 -3.60
C THR A 130 -8.01 -9.71 -3.37
N LEU A 131 -7.20 -10.57 -4.00
CA LEU A 131 -5.74 -10.49 -3.94
C LEU A 131 -5.22 -9.81 -5.21
N ILE A 132 -4.40 -8.78 -5.03
CA ILE A 132 -3.79 -8.04 -6.12
C ILE A 132 -2.39 -8.60 -6.35
N TYR A 133 -2.09 -8.92 -7.60
CA TYR A 133 -0.80 -9.46 -8.00
C TYR A 133 -0.16 -8.63 -9.10
N SER A 134 1.17 -8.62 -9.14
CA SER A 134 1.93 -8.10 -10.27
C SER A 134 2.50 -9.23 -11.10
N ILE A 135 2.35 -9.09 -12.41
CA ILE A 135 2.95 -9.93 -13.44
C ILE A 135 3.93 -9.04 -14.21
N ILE A 136 5.18 -9.48 -14.30
CA ILE A 136 6.24 -8.78 -15.03
C ILE A 136 6.26 -9.27 -16.47
#